data_AF-A0A352C6C6-F1
#
_entry.id   AF-A0A352C6C6-F1
#
_cell.length_a   1.000
_cell.length_b   1.000
_cell.length_c   1.000
_cell.angle_alpha   90.00
_cell.angle_beta   90.00
_cell.angle_gamma   90.00
#
_symmetry.space_group_name_H-M   'P 1'
#
loop_
_entity.id
_entity.type
_entity.pdbx_description
1 polymer ?
#
loop_
_entity_poly.entity_id
_entity_poly.type
_entity_poly.pdbx_seq_one_letter_code
_entity_poly.pdbx_strand_id
1 'polypeptide(L)'
;MCLWMKKLKEKRLIKKIKSLVMQRKLNQVSDKQLQEELKLYHELATLYGKLVGKHKAYPYALEMQVSAYRNAATLEDPVAYFWLGQEFLKHAKACEEWQNNEVLASELNQQQKDFYYSQSYRYLELASVTNTEALRVMGLCHIHGWGVAVDRQKGFSLIVDSINRDNSWDKLPEIFSKIGLNKPEFLSELIRYRTTGGTSSTN
;
A
#
# COMPACT_ATOMS: atom_id res chain seq x y z
N MET A 1 2.46 -26.78 7.47
CA MET A 1 3.82 -26.64 8.05
C MET A 1 3.70 -26.32 9.54
N CYS A 2 4.17 -27.21 10.42
CA CYS A 2 4.19 -27.00 11.87
C CYS A 2 5.09 -25.80 12.27
N LEU A 3 4.89 -25.26 13.47
CA LEU A 3 5.58 -24.06 13.97
C LEU A 3 7.11 -24.19 13.92
N TRP A 4 7.64 -25.36 14.27
CA TRP A 4 9.07 -25.63 14.27
C TRP A 4 9.70 -25.43 12.88
N MET A 5 9.06 -25.96 11.84
CA MET A 5 9.51 -25.75 10.46
C MET A 5 9.44 -24.27 10.05
N LYS A 6 8.44 -23.50 10.51
CA LYS A 6 8.35 -22.06 10.24
C LYS A 6 9.51 -21.29 10.91
N LYS A 7 9.82 -21.57 12.17
CA LYS A 7 10.97 -20.99 12.91
C LYS A 7 12.31 -21.32 12.23
N LEU A 8 12.48 -22.55 11.74
CA LEU A 8 13.68 -22.93 10.99
C LEU A 8 13.77 -22.17 9.67
N LYS A 9 12.66 -22.06 8.92
CA LYS A 9 12.62 -21.28 7.68
C LYS A 9 12.99 -19.83 7.92
N GLU A 10 12.39 -19.18 8.92
CA GLU A 10 12.69 -17.81 9.33
C GLU A 10 14.19 -17.63 9.61
N LYS A 11 14.78 -18.45 10.48
CA LYS A 11 16.21 -18.38 10.80
C LYS A 11 17.09 -18.51 9.55
N ARG A 12 16.71 -19.40 8.62
CA ARG A 12 17.45 -19.62 7.37
C ARG A 12 17.35 -18.40 6.45
N LEU A 13 16.18 -17.80 6.31
CA LEU A 13 15.98 -16.56 5.54
C LEU A 13 16.78 -15.40 6.13
N ILE A 14 16.65 -15.15 7.44
CA ILE A 14 17.36 -14.06 8.14
C ILE A 14 18.88 -14.21 7.97
N LYS A 15 19.42 -15.43 8.09
CA LYS A 15 20.86 -15.68 7.90
C LYS A 15 21.32 -15.30 6.50
N LYS A 16 20.55 -15.66 5.46
CA LYS A 16 20.87 -15.32 4.07
C LYS A 16 20.79 -13.80 3.83
N ILE A 17 19.71 -13.16 4.28
CA ILE A 17 19.52 -11.71 4.17
C ILE A 17 20.69 -10.98 4.83
N LYS A 18 21.06 -11.36 6.06
CA LYS A 18 22.22 -10.76 6.76
C LYS A 18 23.51 -10.84 5.95
N SER A 19 23.75 -11.97 5.29
CA SER A 19 24.92 -12.14 4.42
C SER A 19 24.90 -11.19 3.22
N LEU A 20 23.75 -11.07 2.54
CA LEU A 20 23.61 -10.19 1.37
C LEU A 20 23.69 -8.70 1.75
N VAL A 21 23.01 -8.31 2.84
CA VAL A 21 23.08 -6.95 3.39
C VAL A 21 24.52 -6.59 3.76
N MET A 22 25.26 -7.51 4.38
CA MET A 22 26.67 -7.29 4.70
C MET A 22 27.52 -7.13 3.44
N GLN A 23 27.30 -7.97 2.41
CA GLN A 23 27.98 -7.85 1.13
C GLN A 23 27.72 -6.51 0.45
N ARG A 24 26.46 -6.04 0.42
CA ARG A 24 26.10 -4.73 -0.15
C ARG A 24 26.73 -3.56 0.60
N LYS A 25 26.86 -3.66 1.92
CA LYS A 25 27.49 -2.59 2.72
C LYS A 25 28.99 -2.46 2.45
N LEU A 26 29.65 -3.56 2.11
CA LEU A 26 31.10 -3.59 1.94
C LEU A 26 31.53 -3.42 0.49
N ASN A 27 30.69 -3.82 -0.46
CA ASN A 27 31.03 -3.88 -1.88
C ASN A 27 29.89 -3.33 -2.74
N GLN A 28 30.24 -2.87 -3.94
CA GLN A 28 29.25 -2.70 -4.99
C GLN A 28 28.66 -4.08 -5.34
N VAL A 29 27.33 -4.17 -5.38
CA VAL A 29 26.62 -5.41 -5.68
C VAL A 29 25.95 -5.33 -7.05
N SER A 30 25.86 -6.47 -7.72
CA SER A 30 25.13 -6.60 -8.98
C SER A 30 23.62 -6.54 -8.78
N ASP A 31 22.88 -6.17 -9.82
CA ASP A 31 21.42 -6.22 -9.82
C ASP A 31 20.88 -7.60 -9.46
N LYS A 32 21.56 -8.67 -9.90
CA LYS A 32 21.20 -10.05 -9.55
C LYS A 32 21.25 -10.31 -8.05
N GLN A 33 22.23 -9.74 -7.34
CA GLN A 33 22.33 -9.87 -5.88
C GLN A 33 21.24 -9.07 -5.17
N LEU A 34 20.92 -7.87 -5.67
CA LEU A 34 19.80 -7.07 -5.16
C LEU A 34 18.46 -7.80 -5.35
N GLN A 35 18.23 -8.38 -6.52
CA GLN A 35 17.02 -9.16 -6.81
C GLN A 35 16.90 -10.40 -5.90
N GLU A 36 18.00 -11.11 -5.62
CA GLU A 36 17.97 -12.22 -4.66
C GLU A 36 17.68 -11.73 -3.23
N GLU A 37 18.22 -10.58 -2.82
CA GLU A 37 17.92 -9.98 -1.52
C GLU A 37 16.45 -9.59 -1.39
N LEU A 38 15.90 -8.91 -2.40
CA LEU A 38 14.48 -8.55 -2.49
C LEU A 38 13.58 -9.78 -2.38
N LYS A 39 13.87 -10.82 -3.16
CA LYS A 39 13.14 -12.09 -3.10
C LYS A 39 13.10 -12.67 -1.69
N LEU A 40 14.22 -12.64 -0.95
CA LEU A 40 14.26 -13.13 0.42
C LEU A 40 13.43 -12.26 1.38
N TYR A 41 13.41 -10.94 1.19
CA TYR A 41 12.51 -10.06 1.95
C TYR A 41 11.03 -10.39 1.68
N HIS A 42 10.63 -10.60 0.42
CA HIS A 42 9.26 -11.03 0.09
C HIS A 42 8.90 -12.38 0.69
N GLU A 43 9.81 -13.36 0.65
CA GLU A 43 9.60 -14.67 1.27
C GLU A 43 9.42 -14.55 2.78
N LEU A 44 10.20 -13.68 3.43
CA LEU A 44 10.13 -13.41 4.85
C LEU A 44 8.83 -12.69 5.22
N ALA A 45 8.46 -11.65 4.47
CA ALA A 45 7.21 -10.92 4.64
C ALA A 45 5.99 -11.84 4.47
N THR A 46 6.01 -12.71 3.45
CA THR A 46 4.96 -13.72 3.21
C THR A 46 4.86 -14.72 4.36
N LEU A 47 5.99 -15.14 4.94
CA LEU A 47 5.99 -16.02 6.11
C LEU A 47 5.31 -15.34 7.31
N TYR A 48 5.65 -14.09 7.58
CA TYR A 48 5.06 -13.31 8.68
C TYR A 48 3.58 -13.01 8.44
N GLY A 49 3.17 -12.66 7.23
CA GLY A 49 1.76 -12.46 6.89
C GLY A 49 0.89 -13.70 7.15
N LYS A 50 1.44 -14.91 6.95
CA LYS A 50 0.77 -16.17 7.29
C LYS A 50 0.67 -16.44 8.80
N LEU A 51 1.33 -15.64 9.64
CA LEU A 51 1.39 -15.79 11.10
C LEU A 51 0.56 -14.74 11.85
N VAL A 52 0.22 -13.62 11.20
CA VAL A 52 -0.62 -12.55 11.77
C VAL A 52 -1.90 -13.13 12.39
N GLY A 53 -2.08 -12.88 13.69
CA GLY A 53 -3.24 -13.33 14.47
C GLY A 53 -3.37 -14.85 14.68
N LYS A 54 -2.45 -15.67 14.15
CA LYS A 54 -2.59 -17.14 14.13
C LYS A 54 -1.72 -17.87 15.12
N HIS A 55 -0.69 -17.23 15.68
CA HIS A 55 0.30 -17.95 16.48
C HIS A 55 0.86 -17.11 17.63
N LYS A 56 0.64 -17.55 18.88
CA LYS A 56 1.12 -16.85 20.10
C LYS A 56 2.64 -16.63 20.14
N ALA A 57 3.41 -17.51 19.49
CA ALA A 57 4.86 -17.38 19.36
C ALA A 57 5.30 -16.24 18.41
N TYR A 58 4.38 -15.65 17.66
CA TYR A 58 4.62 -14.53 16.75
C TYR A 58 3.60 -13.40 17.03
N PRO A 59 3.64 -12.80 18.22
CA PRO A 59 2.67 -11.76 18.59
C PRO A 59 2.79 -10.52 17.72
N TYR A 60 3.99 -10.24 17.18
CA TYR A 60 4.29 -9.06 16.36
C TYR A 60 4.48 -9.40 14.88
N ALA A 61 3.75 -10.40 14.38
CA ALA A 61 3.92 -10.87 13.00
C ALA A 61 3.65 -9.77 11.96
N LEU A 62 2.70 -8.87 12.21
CA LEU A 62 2.39 -7.79 11.30
C LEU A 62 3.54 -6.79 11.23
N GLU A 63 4.09 -6.39 12.37
CA GLU A 63 5.22 -5.48 12.48
C GLU A 63 6.48 -6.06 11.82
N MET A 64 6.68 -7.37 11.95
CA MET A 64 7.77 -8.08 11.27
C MET A 64 7.55 -8.13 9.75
N GLN A 65 6.31 -8.30 9.28
CA GLN A 65 5.97 -8.22 7.86
C GLN A 65 6.23 -6.82 7.30
N VAL A 66 5.74 -5.78 7.99
CA VAL A 66 5.96 -4.37 7.63
C VAL A 66 7.46 -4.05 7.60
N SER A 67 8.22 -4.54 8.58
CA SER A 67 9.67 -4.34 8.62
C SER A 67 10.39 -4.98 7.42
N ALA A 68 10.01 -6.20 7.05
CA ALA A 68 10.57 -6.86 5.85
C ALA A 68 10.28 -6.06 4.58
N TYR A 69 9.04 -5.57 4.39
CA TYR A 69 8.70 -4.72 3.26
C TYR A 69 9.39 -3.35 3.30
N ARG A 70 9.57 -2.73 4.47
CA ARG A 70 10.35 -1.48 4.57
C ARG A 70 11.78 -1.66 4.10
N ASN A 71 12.41 -2.78 4.43
CA ASN A 71 13.76 -3.06 3.93
C ASN A 71 13.77 -3.28 2.40
N ALA A 72 12.78 -3.99 1.84
CA ALA A 72 12.64 -4.10 0.39
C ALA A 72 12.42 -2.72 -0.28
N ALA A 73 11.61 -1.86 0.33
CA ALA A 73 11.34 -0.51 -0.13
C ALA A 73 12.58 0.40 -0.13
N THR A 74 13.55 0.19 0.78
CA THR A 74 14.85 0.90 0.72
C THR A 74 15.70 0.52 -0.49
N LEU A 75 15.30 -0.54 -1.21
CA LEU A 75 15.93 -1.03 -2.44
C LEU A 75 15.05 -0.78 -3.66
N GLU A 76 14.16 0.21 -3.55
CA GLU A 76 13.31 0.67 -4.65
C GLU A 76 12.36 -0.41 -5.19
N ASP A 77 11.96 -1.35 -4.34
CA ASP A 77 11.00 -2.39 -4.73
C ASP A 77 9.56 -1.83 -4.85
N PRO A 78 8.98 -1.79 -6.07
CA PRO A 78 7.65 -1.27 -6.28
C PRO A 78 6.56 -2.11 -5.60
N VAL A 79 6.78 -3.41 -5.43
CA VAL A 79 5.81 -4.30 -4.78
C VAL A 79 5.71 -3.95 -3.29
N ALA A 80 6.84 -3.73 -2.62
CA ALA A 80 6.91 -3.27 -1.24
C ALA A 80 6.28 -1.88 -1.07
N TYR A 81 6.55 -0.95 -1.99
CA TYR A 81 5.91 0.37 -1.95
C TYR A 81 4.39 0.25 -1.98
N PHE A 82 3.84 -0.54 -2.91
CA PHE A 82 2.40 -0.70 -2.99
C PHE A 82 1.81 -1.35 -1.74
N TRP A 83 2.43 -2.43 -1.26
CA TRP A 83 1.98 -3.13 -0.06
C TRP A 83 1.99 -2.23 1.18
N LEU A 84 3.07 -1.47 1.39
CA LEU A 84 3.20 -0.52 2.49
C LEU A 84 2.17 0.61 2.39
N GLY A 85 1.94 1.13 1.18
CA GLY A 85 0.89 2.12 0.92
C GLY A 85 -0.48 1.63 1.37
N GLN A 86 -0.86 0.41 0.96
CA GLN A 86 -2.14 -0.18 1.38
C GLN A 86 -2.22 -0.44 2.89
N GLU A 87 -1.16 -0.96 3.51
CA GLU A 87 -1.17 -1.26 4.95
C GLU A 87 -1.27 0.02 5.79
N PHE A 88 -0.53 1.09 5.43
CA PHE A 88 -0.67 2.37 6.14
C PHE A 88 -2.03 3.04 5.88
N LEU A 89 -2.59 2.92 4.68
CA LEU A 89 -3.94 3.42 4.41
C LEU A 89 -4.98 2.74 5.32
N LYS A 90 -4.85 1.42 5.49
CA LYS A 90 -5.72 0.64 6.38
C LYS A 90 -5.57 1.08 7.84
N HIS A 91 -4.35 1.28 8.32
CA HIS A 91 -4.11 1.80 9.67
C HIS A 91 -4.71 3.20 9.86
N ALA A 92 -4.53 4.09 8.89
CA ALA A 92 -5.11 5.44 8.94
C ALA A 92 -6.64 5.41 9.03
N LYS A 93 -7.29 4.57 8.20
CA LYS A 93 -8.75 4.39 8.23
C LYS A 93 -9.25 3.81 9.56
N ALA A 94 -8.50 2.89 10.18
CA ALA A 94 -8.85 2.39 11.51
C ALA A 94 -8.75 3.50 12.57
N CYS A 95 -7.71 4.32 12.52
CA CYS A 95 -7.59 5.49 13.40
C CYS A 95 -8.72 6.50 13.16
N GLU A 96 -9.14 6.72 11.91
CA GLU A 96 -10.29 7.55 11.56
C GLU A 96 -11.60 7.00 12.12
N GLU A 97 -11.83 5.69 12.00
CA GLU A 97 -13.00 5.02 12.58
C GLU A 97 -13.03 5.16 14.10
N TRP A 98 -11.90 4.97 14.77
CA TRP A 98 -11.80 5.18 16.22
C TRP A 98 -11.98 6.65 16.61
N GLN A 99 -11.51 7.58 15.78
CA GLN A 99 -11.71 9.01 16.03
C GLN A 99 -13.19 9.41 15.91
N ASN A 100 -13.91 8.78 14.98
CA ASN A 100 -15.35 8.99 14.80
C ASN A 100 -16.17 8.24 15.85
N ASN A 101 -15.58 7.24 16.51
CA ASN A 101 -16.14 6.58 17.68
C ASN A 101 -15.88 7.45 18.91
N GLU A 102 -16.89 8.19 19.38
CA GLU A 102 -16.78 9.14 20.48
C GLU A 102 -16.09 8.59 21.75
N VAL A 103 -16.18 7.27 22.00
CA VAL A 103 -15.57 6.59 23.15
C VAL A 103 -14.08 6.35 22.94
N LEU A 104 -13.65 6.07 21.71
CA LEU A 104 -12.26 5.77 21.36
C LEU A 104 -11.52 7.01 20.82
N ALA A 105 -12.20 8.13 20.64
CA ALA A 105 -11.61 9.36 20.13
C ALA A 105 -10.48 9.87 21.04
N SER A 106 -9.34 10.22 20.44
CA SER A 106 -8.22 10.81 21.17
C SER A 106 -7.32 11.62 20.25
N GLU A 107 -6.63 12.62 20.80
CA GLU A 107 -5.66 13.40 20.03
C GLU A 107 -4.57 12.51 19.41
N LEU A 108 -4.16 11.44 20.10
CA LEU A 108 -3.21 10.46 19.58
C LEU A 108 -3.75 9.72 18.35
N ASN A 109 -5.02 9.33 18.33
CA ASN A 109 -5.63 8.72 17.15
C ASN A 109 -5.65 9.69 15.96
N GLN A 110 -5.94 10.96 16.22
CA GLN A 110 -5.88 12.01 15.19
C GLN A 110 -4.46 12.18 14.63
N GLN A 111 -3.44 12.29 15.48
CA GLN A 111 -2.04 12.39 15.05
C GLN A 111 -1.58 11.15 14.28
N GLN A 112 -1.94 9.96 14.74
CA GLN A 112 -1.62 8.70 14.07
C GLN A 112 -2.32 8.58 12.71
N LYS A 113 -3.59 8.98 12.62
CA LYS A 113 -4.35 9.03 11.37
C LYS A 113 -3.61 9.88 10.34
N ASP A 114 -3.23 11.10 10.71
CA ASP A 114 -2.58 12.05 9.80
C ASP A 114 -1.18 11.55 9.38
N PHE A 115 -0.43 10.96 10.32
CA PHE A 115 0.84 10.30 10.05
C PHE A 115 0.70 9.16 9.04
N TYR A 116 -0.24 8.23 9.27
CA TYR A 116 -0.41 7.06 8.41
C TYR A 116 -0.97 7.43 7.04
N TYR A 117 -1.89 8.39 6.94
CA TYR A 117 -2.35 8.88 5.65
C TYR A 117 -1.21 9.51 4.84
N SER A 118 -0.36 10.31 5.48
CA SER A 118 0.81 10.92 4.82
C SER A 118 1.83 9.87 4.36
N GLN A 119 2.11 8.86 5.20
CA GLN A 119 3.00 7.75 4.83
C GLN A 119 2.42 6.92 3.68
N SER A 120 1.14 6.59 3.75
CA SER A 120 0.42 5.86 2.71
C SER A 120 0.57 6.56 1.37
N TYR A 121 0.26 7.86 1.29
CA TYR A 121 0.33 8.60 0.04
C TYR A 121 1.74 8.57 -0.57
N ARG A 122 2.80 8.78 0.24
CA ARG A 122 4.19 8.73 -0.23
C ARG A 122 4.57 7.38 -0.84
N TYR A 123 4.19 6.28 -0.19
CA TYR A 123 4.46 4.95 -0.73
C TYR A 123 3.66 4.65 -1.99
N LEU A 124 2.41 5.10 -2.06
CA LEU A 124 1.58 4.95 -3.27
C LEU A 124 2.13 5.77 -4.44
N GLU A 125 2.65 6.97 -4.19
CA GLU A 125 3.32 7.80 -5.19
C GLU A 125 4.50 7.07 -5.83
N LEU A 126 5.38 6.48 -5.02
CA LEU A 126 6.50 5.66 -5.49
C LEU A 126 6.02 4.43 -6.27
N ALA A 127 4.97 3.74 -5.79
CA ALA A 127 4.42 2.56 -6.46
C ALA A 127 3.73 2.89 -7.80
N SER A 128 3.16 4.08 -7.94
CA SER A 128 2.33 4.49 -9.09
C SER A 128 3.08 4.52 -10.43
N VAL A 129 4.41 4.57 -10.38
CA VAL A 129 5.28 4.49 -11.56
C VAL A 129 5.10 3.17 -12.30
N THR A 130 4.89 2.07 -11.57
CA THR A 130 4.83 0.71 -12.15
C THR A 130 3.50 0.01 -11.87
N ASN A 131 2.72 0.49 -10.91
CA ASN A 131 1.47 -0.14 -10.49
C ASN A 131 0.26 0.79 -10.72
N THR A 132 -0.62 0.40 -11.66
CA THR A 132 -1.83 1.14 -12.01
C THR A 132 -2.87 1.15 -10.90
N GLU A 133 -2.91 0.12 -10.04
CA GLU A 133 -3.76 0.09 -8.85
C GLU A 133 -3.32 1.15 -7.84
N ALA A 134 -2.01 1.37 -7.66
CA ALA A 134 -1.51 2.43 -6.80
C ALA A 134 -1.99 3.82 -7.28
N LEU A 135 -2.00 4.04 -8.59
CA LEU A 135 -2.52 5.27 -9.20
C LEU A 135 -4.02 5.48 -8.91
N ARG A 136 -4.82 4.41 -8.92
CA ARG A 136 -6.25 4.47 -8.50
C ARG A 136 -6.39 4.91 -7.05
N VAL A 137 -5.62 4.28 -6.16
CA VAL A 137 -5.68 4.59 -4.73
C VAL A 137 -5.22 6.04 -4.47
N MET A 138 -4.20 6.54 -5.18
CA MET A 138 -3.81 7.96 -5.11
C MET A 138 -4.92 8.91 -5.55
N GLY A 139 -5.65 8.54 -6.60
CA GLY A 139 -6.80 9.33 -7.03
C GLY A 139 -7.85 9.46 -5.93
N LEU A 140 -8.11 8.37 -5.20
CA LEU A 140 -8.99 8.41 -4.01
C LEU A 140 -8.41 9.24 -2.88
N CYS A 141 -7.10 9.20 -2.66
CA CYS A 141 -6.44 10.07 -1.67
C CYS A 141 -6.70 11.55 -1.98
N HIS A 142 -6.60 11.96 -3.25
CA HIS A 142 -6.91 13.33 -3.68
C HIS A 142 -8.39 13.69 -3.54
N ILE A 143 -9.31 12.75 -3.79
CA ILE A 143 -10.75 13.00 -3.65
C ILE A 143 -11.17 13.19 -2.18
N HIS A 144 -10.58 12.41 -1.28
CA HIS A 144 -10.94 12.38 0.14
C HIS A 144 -10.02 13.21 1.05
N GLY A 145 -8.88 13.67 0.53
CA GLY A 145 -7.88 14.38 1.34
C GLY A 145 -7.04 13.46 2.23
N TRP A 146 -6.83 12.20 1.83
CA TRP A 146 -6.05 11.23 2.60
C TRP A 146 -4.55 11.48 2.43
N GLY A 147 -3.98 12.29 3.32
CA GLY A 147 -2.53 12.56 3.38
C GLY A 147 -2.07 13.63 2.38
N VAL A 148 -3.01 14.20 1.64
CA VAL A 148 -2.83 15.28 0.67
C VAL A 148 -4.02 16.23 0.71
N ALA A 149 -3.84 17.45 0.19
CA ALA A 149 -4.96 18.37 0.02
C ALA A 149 -6.02 17.78 -0.92
N VAL A 150 -7.28 18.09 -0.64
CA VAL A 150 -8.41 17.68 -1.47
C VAL A 150 -8.31 18.35 -2.83
N ASP A 151 -8.25 17.54 -3.87
CA ASP A 151 -8.26 17.97 -5.27
C ASP A 151 -9.04 16.92 -6.07
N ARG A 152 -10.36 17.14 -6.18
CA ARG A 152 -11.23 16.19 -6.88
C ARG A 152 -10.90 16.06 -8.36
N GLN A 153 -10.49 17.14 -9.01
CA GLN A 153 -10.19 17.13 -10.45
C GLN A 153 -8.96 16.28 -10.72
N LYS A 154 -7.88 16.48 -9.96
CA LYS A 154 -6.69 15.63 -10.02
C LYS A 154 -7.01 14.19 -9.65
N GLY A 155 -7.83 13.98 -8.63
CA GLY A 155 -8.24 12.65 -8.20
C GLY A 155 -8.97 11.86 -9.30
N PHE A 156 -9.95 12.48 -9.97
CA PHE A 156 -10.63 11.88 -11.13
C PHE A 156 -9.68 11.62 -12.30
N SER A 157 -8.77 12.56 -12.61
CA SER A 157 -7.76 12.37 -13.66
C SER A 157 -6.93 11.12 -13.43
N LEU A 158 -6.37 10.95 -12.22
CA LEU A 158 -5.54 9.79 -11.89
C LEU A 158 -6.29 8.45 -12.02
N ILE A 159 -7.56 8.43 -11.60
CA ILE A 159 -8.42 7.25 -11.74
C ILE A 159 -8.68 6.95 -13.22
N VAL A 160 -9.04 7.95 -14.02
CA VAL A 160 -9.24 7.78 -15.48
C VAL A 160 -7.97 7.26 -16.14
N ASP A 161 -6.83 7.86 -15.83
CA ASP A 161 -5.53 7.48 -16.38
C ASP A 161 -5.17 6.03 -16.05
N SER A 162 -5.43 5.59 -14.82
CA SER A 162 -5.19 4.21 -14.42
C SER A 162 -6.06 3.20 -15.19
N ILE A 163 -7.34 3.50 -15.40
CA ILE A 163 -8.28 2.62 -16.11
C ILE A 163 -7.94 2.58 -17.60
N ASN A 164 -7.52 3.72 -18.16
CA ASN A 164 -7.00 3.80 -19.53
C ASN A 164 -5.75 2.94 -19.71
N ARG A 165 -4.78 3.00 -18.78
CA ARG A 165 -3.56 2.16 -18.83
C ARG A 165 -3.89 0.67 -18.79
N ASP A 166 -4.89 0.28 -18.01
CA ASP A 166 -5.31 -1.13 -17.91
C ASP A 166 -6.31 -1.55 -18.99
N ASN A 167 -6.76 -0.63 -19.87
CA ASN A 167 -7.86 -0.84 -20.82
C ASN A 167 -9.08 -1.53 -20.19
N SER A 168 -9.41 -1.21 -18.93
CA SER A 168 -10.33 -1.98 -18.09
C SER A 168 -11.64 -1.23 -17.77
N TRP A 169 -12.14 -0.42 -18.71
CA TRP A 169 -13.40 0.32 -18.56
C TRP A 169 -14.62 -0.60 -18.46
N ASP A 170 -14.57 -1.78 -19.05
CA ASP A 170 -15.58 -2.83 -18.96
C ASP A 170 -15.65 -3.43 -17.54
N LYS A 171 -14.55 -3.40 -16.78
CA LYS A 171 -14.44 -3.94 -15.42
C LYS A 171 -14.65 -2.90 -14.33
N LEU A 172 -15.13 -1.71 -14.67
CA LEU A 172 -15.31 -0.60 -13.74
C LEU A 172 -16.06 -1.02 -12.46
N PRO A 173 -17.23 -1.72 -12.53
CA PRO A 173 -17.94 -2.12 -11.32
C PRO A 173 -17.12 -3.06 -10.42
N GLU A 174 -16.35 -3.98 -11.00
CA GLU A 174 -15.49 -4.90 -10.26
C GLU A 174 -14.32 -4.17 -9.57
N ILE A 175 -13.67 -3.25 -10.29
CA ILE A 175 -12.57 -2.44 -9.75
C ILE A 175 -13.06 -1.64 -8.55
N PHE A 176 -14.19 -0.96 -8.67
CA PHE A 176 -14.75 -0.12 -7.62
C PHE A 176 -15.33 -0.93 -6.46
N SER A 177 -15.90 -2.11 -6.75
CA SER A 177 -16.31 -3.05 -5.70
C SER A 177 -15.12 -3.49 -4.84
N LYS A 178 -13.98 -3.84 -5.45
CA LYS A 178 -12.76 -4.26 -4.72
C LYS A 178 -12.20 -3.17 -3.82
N ILE A 179 -12.31 -1.91 -4.21
CA ILE A 179 -11.78 -0.77 -3.44
C ILE A 179 -12.84 -0.23 -2.44
N GLY A 180 -14.03 -0.83 -2.39
CA GLY A 180 -15.11 -0.47 -1.46
C GLY A 180 -15.87 0.81 -1.85
N LEU A 181 -15.85 1.18 -3.13
CA LEU A 181 -16.46 2.39 -3.69
C LEU A 181 -17.57 2.03 -4.68
N ASN A 182 -18.56 1.26 -4.25
CA ASN A 182 -19.70 0.92 -5.09
C ASN A 182 -20.83 1.97 -5.00
N LYS A 183 -20.51 3.25 -5.23
CA LYS A 183 -21.47 4.36 -5.22
C LYS A 183 -21.83 4.72 -6.67
N PRO A 184 -23.09 4.50 -7.12
CA PRO A 184 -23.51 4.81 -8.49
C PRO A 184 -23.25 6.26 -8.90
N GLU A 185 -23.34 7.20 -7.95
CA GLU A 185 -23.11 8.63 -8.16
C GLU A 185 -21.65 8.89 -8.55
N PHE A 186 -20.72 8.26 -7.83
CA PHE A 186 -19.29 8.38 -8.11
C PHE A 186 -18.94 7.86 -9.51
N LEU A 187 -19.49 6.71 -9.89
CA LEU A 187 -19.27 6.13 -11.22
C LEU A 187 -19.81 7.04 -12.32
N SER A 188 -21.00 7.60 -12.11
CA SER A 188 -21.62 8.54 -13.05
C SER A 188 -20.78 9.80 -13.22
N GLU A 189 -20.24 10.35 -12.12
CA GLU A 189 -19.34 11.50 -12.15
C GLU A 189 -18.02 11.19 -12.87
N LEU A 190 -17.42 10.03 -12.61
CA LEU A 190 -16.19 9.59 -13.26
C LEU A 190 -16.37 9.42 -14.77
N ILE A 191 -17.48 8.80 -15.20
CA ILE A 191 -17.81 8.63 -16.62
C ILE A 191 -18.03 10.00 -17.27
N ARG A 192 -18.78 10.90 -16.61
CA ARG A 192 -18.97 12.26 -17.11
C ARG A 192 -17.64 12.98 -17.28
N TYR A 193 -16.78 12.94 -16.27
CA TYR A 193 -15.44 13.54 -16.30
C TYR A 193 -14.61 13.04 -17.49
N ARG A 194 -14.62 11.73 -17.74
CA ARG A 194 -13.95 11.13 -18.91
C ARG A 194 -14.49 11.69 -20.22
N THR A 195 -15.80 11.79 -20.37
CA THR A 195 -16.42 12.25 -21.63
C THR A 195 -16.24 13.75 -21.89
N THR A 196 -16.15 14.57 -20.83
CA THR A 196 -16.04 16.04 -20.96
C THR A 196 -14.60 16.54 -20.85
N GLY A 197 -13.60 15.67 -20.72
CA GLY A 197 -12.19 16.08 -20.62
C GLY A 197 -11.89 16.91 -19.36
N GLY A 198 -12.65 16.71 -18.29
CA GLY A 198 -12.44 17.41 -17.01
C GLY A 198 -12.99 18.84 -16.94
N THR A 199 -13.78 19.29 -17.91
CA THR A 199 -14.61 20.50 -17.73
C THR A 199 -15.89 20.11 -17.00
N SER A 200 -15.89 20.23 -15.68
CA SER A 200 -17.13 20.32 -14.91
C SER A 200 -17.61 21.77 -14.98
N SER A 201 -18.68 22.00 -15.72
CA SER A 201 -19.43 23.24 -15.76
C SER A 201 -19.80 23.63 -14.33
N THR A 202 -19.19 24.69 -13.83
CA THR A 202 -19.67 25.43 -12.66
C THR A 202 -20.98 26.10 -13.03
N ASN A 203 -22.09 25.58 -12.50
CA ASN A 203 -23.32 26.33 -12.32
C ASN A 203 -23.66 26.32 -10.83
#